data_AF-A0A7Y5SV50-F1
#
_entry.id   AF-A0A7Y5SV50-F1
#
_cell.length_a   1.000
_cell.length_b   1.000
_cell.length_c   1.000
_cell.angle_alpha   90.00
_cell.angle_beta   90.00
_cell.angle_gamma   90.00
#
_symmetry.space_group_name_H-M   'P 1'
#
loop_
_entity.id
_entity.type
_entity.pdbx_description
1 polymer ?
#
loop_
_entity_poly.entity_id
_entity_poly.type
_entity_poly.pdbx_seq_one_letter_code
_entity_poly.pdbx_strand_id
1 'polypeptide(L)'
;MRSNGQHTGRATRGLAGGFTLVELLVVIGIIGILIAASLVVGTRVVGGGKERATHDTLKLLDTALQNYIQEKGEIPPPTVNDPIITGTSTFVIADMLASPGVWVDTTALFVLQAQTSRTAKEAVDRIPAQFVRRSGTQQQFTTVLDAWKNPIRYVHPAFDGRIDPQKSVATLLGPATPGRTYVPANVLRTSADSDMGVCPNNRPYFYSAGPDGKPETIADNIYLVKPQVSVD
;
A
#
# COMPACT_ATOMS: atom_id res chain seq x y z
N MET A 1 79.67 56.30 18.53
CA MET A 1 79.25 55.20 19.44
C MET A 1 77.74 55.29 19.59
N ARG A 2 76.96 54.41 18.94
CA ARG A 2 76.06 53.39 19.56
C ARG A 2 75.21 53.97 20.70
N SER A 3 73.88 53.97 20.68
CA SER A 3 73.00 52.79 20.57
C SER A 3 71.54 53.25 20.37
N ASN A 4 70.79 52.61 19.46
CA ASN A 4 69.36 52.82 19.24
C ASN A 4 68.58 51.69 19.96
N GLY A 5 67.79 52.04 20.97
CA GLY A 5 67.03 51.10 21.82
C GLY A 5 65.71 50.69 21.17
N GLN A 6 65.47 49.37 21.13
CA GLN A 6 64.35 48.70 20.47
C GLN A 6 63.02 48.85 21.24
N HIS A 7 61.93 49.06 20.50
CA HIS A 7 60.55 48.88 20.99
C HIS A 7 60.23 47.38 21.10
N THR A 8 59.86 46.92 22.30
CA THR A 8 59.40 45.56 22.55
C THR A 8 57.87 45.50 22.50
N GLY A 9 57.34 44.82 21.48
CA GLY A 9 55.92 44.46 21.38
C GLY A 9 55.57 43.33 22.35
N ARG A 10 54.48 43.49 23.10
CA ARG A 10 53.99 42.48 24.04
C ARG A 10 52.88 41.66 23.37
N ALA A 11 53.22 40.47 22.90
CA ALA A 11 52.25 39.52 22.37
C ALA A 11 51.50 38.82 23.52
N THR A 12 50.18 38.95 23.56
CA THR A 12 49.29 38.14 24.40
C THR A 12 49.23 36.73 23.83
N ARG A 13 49.96 35.79 24.43
CA ARG A 13 49.82 34.36 24.13
C ARG A 13 48.51 33.85 24.72
N GLY A 14 47.51 33.61 23.88
CA GLY A 14 46.40 32.75 24.24
C GLY A 14 46.92 31.35 24.54
N LEU A 15 46.61 30.82 25.71
CA LEU A 15 46.91 29.44 26.09
C LEU A 15 46.00 28.53 25.24
N ALA A 16 46.55 27.97 24.17
CA ALA A 16 45.89 26.90 23.43
C ALA A 16 46.01 25.60 24.25
N GLY A 17 44.96 25.27 25.00
CA GLY A 17 44.82 23.95 25.63
C GLY A 17 44.51 22.90 24.56
N GLY A 18 45.36 21.87 24.44
CA GLY A 18 45.09 20.71 23.59
C GLY A 18 44.13 19.73 24.26
N PHE A 19 43.25 19.11 23.48
CA PHE A 19 42.34 18.07 23.96
C PHE A 19 43.09 16.82 24.41
N THR A 20 42.67 16.23 25.52
CA THR A 20 43.17 14.96 26.02
C THR A 20 42.57 13.79 25.23
N LEU A 21 43.30 12.65 25.17
CA LEU A 21 42.80 11.42 24.56
C LEU A 21 41.50 10.94 25.20
N VAL A 22 41.34 11.16 26.52
CA VAL A 22 40.15 10.78 27.27
C VAL A 22 38.95 11.65 26.88
N GLU A 23 39.13 12.97 26.73
CA GLU A 23 38.05 13.86 26.27
C GLU A 23 37.56 13.47 24.88
N LEU A 24 38.48 13.18 23.95
CA LEU A 24 38.10 12.71 22.63
C LEU A 24 37.33 11.38 22.69
N LEU A 25 37.79 10.44 23.53
CA LEU A 25 37.14 9.14 23.72
C LEU A 25 35.72 9.29 24.30
N VAL A 26 35.53 10.17 25.28
CA VAL A 26 34.21 10.44 25.87
C VAL A 26 33.27 11.04 24.82
N VAL A 27 33.75 11.98 24.01
CA VAL A 27 32.94 12.62 22.96
C VAL A 27 32.47 11.61 21.92
N ILE A 28 33.36 10.77 21.39
CA ILE A 28 32.96 9.73 20.43
C ILE A 28 32.05 8.68 21.07
N GLY A 29 32.23 8.39 22.37
CA GLY A 29 31.34 7.52 23.14
C GLY A 29 29.92 8.08 23.23
N ILE A 30 29.79 9.37 23.58
CA ILE A 30 28.50 10.06 23.63
C ILE A 30 27.85 10.12 22.24
N ILE A 31 28.61 10.47 21.20
CA ILE A 31 28.09 10.50 19.82
C ILE A 31 27.59 9.11 19.40
N GLY A 32 28.34 8.05 19.71
CA GLY A 32 27.93 6.67 19.43
C GLY A 32 26.60 6.30 20.10
N ILE A 33 26.43 6.66 21.38
CA ILE A 33 25.18 6.45 22.12
C ILE A 33 24.03 7.24 21.47
N LEU A 34 24.26 8.51 21.12
CA LEU A 34 23.23 9.37 20.52
C LEU A 34 22.79 8.87 19.13
N ILE A 35 23.72 8.42 18.29
CA ILE A 35 23.40 7.85 16.98
C ILE A 35 22.55 6.59 17.14
N ALA A 36 22.96 5.68 18.02
CA ALA A 36 22.23 4.43 18.27
C ALA A 36 20.79 4.71 18.73
N ALA A 37 20.60 5.61 19.69
CA ALA A 37 19.27 5.99 20.16
C ALA A 37 18.43 6.67 19.06
N SER A 38 19.05 7.56 18.27
CA SER A 38 18.38 8.29 17.19
C SER A 38 17.86 7.37 16.09
N LEU A 39 18.63 6.34 15.71
CA LEU A 39 18.20 5.36 14.70
C LEU A 39 16.98 4.56 15.14
N VAL A 40 16.94 4.11 16.40
CA VAL A 40 15.81 3.34 16.95
C VAL A 40 14.53 4.17 17.02
N VAL A 41 14.64 5.45 17.43
CA VAL A 41 13.47 6.34 17.44
C VAL A 41 13.03 6.68 16.02
N GLY A 42 13.97 6.94 15.12
CA GLY A 42 13.71 7.26 13.72
C GLY A 42 12.91 6.18 13.01
N THR A 43 13.26 4.90 13.19
CA THR A 43 12.55 3.79 12.54
C THR A 43 11.11 3.65 13.01
N ARG A 44 10.83 3.87 14.30
CA ARG A 44 9.47 3.85 14.86
C ARG A 44 8.60 4.99 14.33
N VAL A 45 9.15 6.21 14.26
CA VAL A 45 8.43 7.38 13.73
C VAL A 45 8.09 7.19 12.25
N VAL A 46 9.04 6.67 11.47
CA VAL A 46 8.78 6.34 10.05
C VAL A 46 7.72 5.25 9.92
N GLY A 47 7.78 4.19 10.74
CA GLY A 47 6.77 3.12 10.76
C GLY A 47 5.35 3.65 11.03
N GLY A 48 5.16 4.39 12.12
CA GLY A 48 3.85 4.98 12.44
C GLY A 48 3.39 6.02 11.41
N GLY A 49 4.34 6.72 10.76
CA GLY A 49 4.04 7.61 9.63
C GLY A 49 3.51 6.86 8.41
N LYS A 50 4.11 5.71 8.09
CA LYS A 50 3.65 4.81 7.01
C LYS A 50 2.26 4.25 7.29
N GLU A 51 2.01 3.76 8.49
CA GLU A 51 0.67 3.28 8.90
C GLU A 51 -0.40 4.36 8.74
N ARG A 52 -0.12 5.59 9.24
CA ARG A 52 -1.05 6.72 9.09
C ARG A 52 -1.31 7.05 7.62
N ALA A 53 -0.25 7.15 6.81
CA ALA A 53 -0.39 7.43 5.39
C ALA A 53 -1.21 6.35 4.66
N THR A 54 -0.98 5.08 4.98
CA THR A 54 -1.76 3.95 4.44
C THR A 54 -3.24 4.05 4.87
N HIS A 55 -3.52 4.36 6.14
CA HIS A 55 -4.89 4.57 6.62
C HIS A 55 -5.60 5.71 5.86
N ASP A 56 -4.91 6.81 5.59
CA ASP A 56 -5.48 7.93 4.86
C ASP A 56 -5.73 7.59 3.38
N THR A 57 -4.84 6.82 2.74
CA THR A 57 -5.09 6.25 1.40
C THR A 57 -6.31 5.33 1.39
N LEU A 58 -6.46 4.45 2.39
CA LEU A 58 -7.64 3.58 2.51
C LEU A 58 -8.94 4.39 2.70
N LYS A 59 -8.91 5.50 3.44
CA LYS A 59 -10.07 6.41 3.56
C LYS A 59 -10.47 7.04 2.22
N LEU A 60 -9.49 7.43 1.40
CA LEU A 60 -9.76 7.99 0.08
C LEU A 60 -10.37 6.96 -0.87
N LEU A 61 -9.84 5.73 -0.87
CA LEU A 61 -10.42 4.61 -1.62
C LEU A 61 -11.83 4.26 -1.14
N ASP A 62 -12.04 4.21 0.17
CA ASP A 62 -13.36 3.96 0.74
C ASP A 62 -14.36 5.08 0.41
N THR A 63 -13.92 6.34 0.42
CA THR A 63 -14.72 7.48 -0.06
C THR A 63 -15.09 7.31 -1.53
N ALA A 64 -14.15 6.89 -2.38
CA ALA A 64 -14.44 6.61 -3.78
C ALA A 64 -15.48 5.49 -3.95
N LEU A 65 -15.38 4.42 -3.15
CA LEU A 65 -16.37 3.34 -3.14
C LEU A 65 -17.74 3.81 -2.67
N GLN A 66 -17.81 4.59 -1.60
CA GLN A 66 -19.07 5.18 -1.11
C GLN A 66 -19.71 6.08 -2.17
N ASN A 67 -18.91 6.93 -2.83
CA ASN A 67 -19.39 7.81 -3.90
C ASN A 67 -19.92 7.01 -5.09
N TYR A 68 -19.22 5.94 -5.47
CA TYR A 68 -19.68 5.03 -6.52
C TYR A 68 -21.05 4.45 -6.17
N ILE A 69 -21.19 3.89 -4.96
CA ILE A 69 -22.44 3.29 -4.48
C ILE A 69 -23.57 4.32 -4.46
N GLN A 70 -23.30 5.55 -4.01
CA GLN A 70 -24.31 6.61 -3.97
C GLN A 70 -24.75 7.05 -5.37
N GLU A 71 -23.82 7.17 -6.32
CA GLU A 71 -24.12 7.62 -7.68
C GLU A 71 -24.80 6.52 -8.53
N LYS A 72 -24.41 5.26 -8.35
CA LYS A 72 -24.93 4.11 -9.13
C LYS A 72 -26.10 3.40 -8.46
N GLY A 73 -26.27 3.56 -7.15
CA GLY A 73 -27.28 2.85 -6.35
C GLY A 73 -26.92 1.40 -6.02
N GLU A 74 -25.74 0.93 -6.43
CA GLU A 74 -25.26 -0.44 -6.26
C GLU A 74 -23.74 -0.48 -6.04
N ILE A 75 -23.25 -1.58 -5.48
CA ILE A 75 -21.79 -1.80 -5.36
C ILE A 75 -21.16 -1.98 -6.75
N PRO A 76 -19.87 -1.63 -6.93
CA PRO A 76 -19.17 -1.92 -8.17
C PRO A 76 -19.31 -3.40 -8.54
N PRO A 77 -19.58 -3.76 -9.80
CA PRO A 77 -19.82 -5.15 -10.18
C PRO A 77 -18.58 -6.03 -9.92
N PRO A 78 -18.74 -7.35 -9.78
CA PRO A 78 -17.63 -8.28 -9.53
C PRO A 78 -16.66 -8.43 -10.72
N THR A 79 -16.94 -7.76 -11.83
CA THR A 79 -16.22 -7.93 -13.09
C THR A 79 -16.10 -6.62 -13.87
N VAL A 80 -15.07 -6.54 -14.72
CA VAL A 80 -14.88 -5.45 -15.67
C VAL A 80 -14.56 -6.01 -17.05
N ASN A 81 -15.18 -5.48 -18.09
CA ASN A 81 -14.83 -5.86 -19.46
C ASN A 81 -13.44 -5.32 -19.83
N ASP A 82 -12.61 -6.14 -20.48
CA ASP A 82 -11.30 -5.70 -20.95
C ASP A 82 -11.44 -4.52 -21.94
N PRO A 83 -10.88 -3.33 -21.63
CA PRO A 83 -10.99 -2.15 -22.49
C PRO A 83 -9.98 -2.13 -23.65
N ILE A 84 -8.98 -3.03 -23.70
CA ILE A 84 -7.82 -2.98 -24.61
C ILE A 84 -7.81 -4.14 -25.62
N ILE A 85 -8.21 -5.37 -25.25
CA ILE A 85 -8.17 -6.53 -26.18
C ILE A 85 -9.58 -7.02 -26.56
N THR A 86 -9.98 -6.71 -27.81
CA THR A 86 -11.06 -7.32 -28.63
C THR A 86 -12.40 -7.70 -27.95
N GLY A 87 -12.71 -7.16 -26.77
CA GLY A 87 -14.00 -7.31 -26.10
C GLY A 87 -14.42 -8.74 -25.77
N THR A 88 -13.50 -9.71 -25.78
CA THR A 88 -13.79 -11.13 -25.48
C THR A 88 -13.41 -11.53 -24.06
N SER A 89 -12.59 -10.74 -23.36
CA SER A 89 -12.22 -10.99 -21.97
C SER A 89 -13.04 -10.17 -20.98
N THR A 90 -13.41 -10.79 -19.86
CA THR A 90 -14.03 -10.15 -18.69
C THR A 90 -13.13 -10.39 -17.49
N PHE A 91 -12.47 -9.34 -17.00
CA PHE A 91 -11.64 -9.40 -15.81
C PHE A 91 -12.51 -9.61 -14.58
N VAL A 92 -12.09 -10.55 -13.75
CA VAL A 92 -12.73 -10.85 -12.47
C VAL A 92 -12.05 -10.04 -11.39
N ILE A 93 -12.85 -9.39 -10.53
CA ILE A 93 -12.36 -8.61 -9.40
C ILE A 93 -12.46 -9.48 -8.15
N ALA A 94 -11.52 -10.40 -8.00
CA ALA A 94 -11.35 -11.18 -6.79
C ALA A 94 -9.90 -11.08 -6.32
N ASP A 95 -9.73 -11.04 -5.00
CA ASP A 95 -8.43 -10.97 -4.34
C ASP A 95 -7.69 -12.32 -4.47
N MET A 96 -7.22 -12.66 -5.66
CA MET A 96 -6.69 -13.98 -6.00
C MET A 96 -5.53 -13.87 -7.01
N LEU A 97 -4.95 -15.01 -7.36
CA LEU A 97 -3.97 -15.09 -8.44
C LEU A 97 -4.68 -15.17 -9.80
N ALA A 98 -4.16 -14.44 -10.79
CA ALA A 98 -4.52 -14.58 -12.20
C ALA A 98 -3.86 -15.83 -12.81
N SER A 99 -2.63 -16.14 -12.37
CA SER A 99 -1.86 -17.34 -12.67
C SER A 99 -0.82 -17.55 -11.55
N PRO A 100 -0.14 -18.69 -11.45
CA PRO A 100 0.85 -18.92 -10.39
C PRO A 100 1.88 -17.78 -10.30
N GLY A 101 1.91 -17.09 -9.16
CA GLY A 101 2.80 -15.95 -8.90
C GLY A 101 2.38 -14.60 -9.49
N VAL A 102 1.23 -14.53 -10.17
CA VAL A 102 0.70 -13.28 -10.76
C VAL A 102 -0.61 -12.92 -10.09
N TRP A 103 -0.63 -11.79 -9.40
CA TRP A 103 -1.81 -11.26 -8.72
C TRP A 103 -2.79 -10.59 -9.65
N VAL A 104 -4.09 -10.78 -9.37
CA VAL A 104 -5.12 -9.86 -9.85
C VAL A 104 -4.97 -8.55 -9.08
N ASP A 105 -4.76 -7.46 -9.80
CA ASP A 105 -4.69 -6.11 -9.26
C ASP A 105 -6.11 -5.56 -9.05
N THR A 106 -6.76 -6.07 -8.01
CA THR A 106 -8.18 -5.80 -7.72
C THR A 106 -8.45 -4.32 -7.51
N THR A 107 -7.54 -3.59 -6.86
CA THR A 107 -7.67 -2.14 -6.68
C THR A 107 -7.56 -1.40 -8.00
N ALA A 108 -6.68 -1.80 -8.92
CA ALA A 108 -6.63 -1.19 -10.25
C ALA A 108 -7.93 -1.43 -11.05
N LEU A 109 -8.53 -2.62 -10.94
CA LEU A 109 -9.81 -2.91 -11.57
C LEU A 109 -10.95 -2.10 -10.94
N PHE A 110 -10.96 -1.92 -9.62
CA PHE A 110 -11.89 -0.99 -8.97
C PHE A 110 -11.68 0.45 -9.45
N VAL A 111 -10.44 0.92 -9.56
CA VAL A 111 -10.12 2.27 -10.07
C VAL A 111 -10.64 2.44 -11.49
N LEU A 112 -10.56 1.41 -12.34
CA LEU A 112 -11.16 1.42 -13.67
C LEU A 112 -12.69 1.56 -13.61
N GLN A 113 -13.37 0.84 -12.71
CA GLN A 113 -14.82 1.00 -12.50
C GLN A 113 -15.18 2.40 -11.99
N ALA A 114 -14.39 2.93 -11.06
CA ALA A 114 -14.59 4.25 -10.48
C ALA A 114 -14.60 5.35 -11.55
N GLN A 115 -13.91 5.16 -12.69
CA GLN A 115 -13.96 6.11 -13.81
C GLN A 115 -15.35 6.25 -14.43
N THR A 116 -16.25 5.28 -14.22
CA THR A 116 -17.64 5.33 -14.70
C THR A 116 -18.58 6.13 -13.78
N SER A 117 -18.10 6.57 -12.60
CA SER A 117 -18.79 7.48 -11.69
C SER A 117 -17.95 8.75 -11.55
N ARG A 118 -18.57 9.91 -11.79
CA ARG A 118 -17.84 11.18 -11.71
C ARG A 118 -17.30 11.41 -10.29
N THR A 119 -18.16 11.20 -9.29
CA THR A 119 -17.81 11.47 -7.88
C THR A 119 -16.84 10.45 -7.30
N ALA A 120 -16.90 9.19 -7.74
CA ALA A 120 -15.91 8.17 -7.37
C ALA A 120 -14.54 8.49 -7.98
N LYS A 121 -14.51 8.84 -9.28
CA LYS A 121 -13.29 9.24 -9.96
C LYS A 121 -12.61 10.43 -9.28
N GLU A 122 -13.36 11.48 -8.94
CA GLU A 122 -12.81 12.65 -8.25
C GLU A 122 -12.18 12.30 -6.89
N ALA A 123 -12.74 11.31 -6.17
CA ALA A 123 -12.16 10.84 -4.93
C ALA A 123 -10.86 10.03 -5.16
N VAL A 124 -10.80 9.19 -6.19
CA VAL A 124 -9.57 8.49 -6.59
C VAL A 124 -8.48 9.48 -7.01
N ASP A 125 -8.81 10.52 -7.77
CA ASP A 125 -7.85 11.52 -8.25
C ASP A 125 -7.21 12.35 -7.11
N ARG A 126 -7.80 12.33 -5.90
CA ARG A 126 -7.22 12.96 -4.70
C ARG A 126 -6.15 12.10 -4.02
N ILE A 127 -5.99 10.85 -4.42
CA ILE A 127 -4.94 9.98 -3.87
C ILE A 127 -3.58 10.56 -4.26
N PRO A 128 -2.67 10.80 -3.30
CA PRO A 128 -1.35 11.37 -3.59
C PRO A 128 -0.59 10.52 -4.62
N ALA A 129 -0.02 11.16 -5.64
CA ALA A 129 0.62 10.47 -6.77
C ALA A 129 1.72 9.47 -6.37
N GLN A 130 2.39 9.68 -5.23
CA GLN A 130 3.40 8.76 -4.68
C GLN A 130 2.85 7.37 -4.27
N PHE A 131 1.53 7.27 -4.13
CA PHE A 131 0.79 6.04 -3.85
C PHE A 131 0.09 5.49 -5.09
N VAL A 132 0.35 6.04 -6.27
CA VAL A 132 -0.31 5.65 -7.51
C VAL A 132 0.75 5.16 -8.50
N ARG A 133 0.52 4.00 -9.13
CA ARG A 133 1.45 3.42 -10.11
C ARG A 133 0.68 2.80 -11.27
N ARG A 134 1.27 2.76 -12.47
CA ARG A 134 0.74 1.90 -13.54
C ARG A 134 1.07 0.43 -13.22
N SER A 135 0.04 -0.40 -13.18
CA SER A 135 0.14 -1.84 -12.99
C SER A 135 0.77 -2.49 -14.21
N GLY A 136 1.79 -3.31 -13.97
CA GLY A 136 2.52 -4.03 -15.02
C GLY A 136 1.95 -5.43 -15.30
N THR A 137 1.07 -5.96 -14.45
CA THR A 137 0.62 -7.37 -14.48
C THR A 137 -0.70 -7.55 -15.23
N GLN A 138 -1.61 -6.58 -15.14
CA GLN A 138 -2.84 -6.50 -15.94
C GLN A 138 -2.82 -5.18 -16.71
N GLN A 139 -2.53 -5.26 -18.02
CA GLN A 139 -2.62 -4.20 -19.03
C GLN A 139 -2.70 -2.75 -18.49
N GLN A 140 -1.57 -2.15 -18.11
CA GLN A 140 -1.38 -0.70 -17.84
C GLN A 140 -2.46 0.02 -16.99
N PHE A 141 -3.22 -0.66 -16.13
CA PHE A 141 -4.21 0.01 -15.27
C PHE A 141 -3.54 0.80 -14.15
N THR A 142 -4.24 1.74 -13.54
CA THR A 142 -3.69 2.52 -12.43
C THR A 142 -3.99 1.81 -11.11
N THR A 143 -2.95 1.33 -10.42
CA THR A 143 -3.04 0.71 -9.10
C THR A 143 -2.69 1.69 -7.99
N VAL A 144 -3.17 1.41 -6.78
CA VAL A 144 -2.90 2.18 -5.58
C VAL A 144 -2.06 1.35 -4.63
N LEU A 145 -1.02 1.97 -4.09
CA LEU A 145 -0.04 1.37 -3.21
C LEU A 145 -0.17 1.94 -1.79
N ASP A 146 0.25 1.15 -0.82
CA ASP A 146 0.45 1.62 0.54
C ASP A 146 1.81 2.33 0.71
N ALA A 147 2.11 2.74 1.95
CA ALA A 147 3.36 3.42 2.28
C ALA A 147 4.61 2.52 2.29
N TRP A 148 4.45 1.19 2.19
CA TRP A 148 5.52 0.22 1.98
C TRP A 148 5.69 -0.16 0.50
N LYS A 149 4.90 0.43 -0.39
CA LYS A 149 4.87 0.17 -1.84
C LYS A 149 4.27 -1.17 -2.21
N ASN A 150 3.55 -1.80 -1.28
CA ASN A 150 2.72 -2.97 -1.58
C ASN A 150 1.40 -2.50 -2.21
N PRO A 151 0.83 -3.23 -3.18
CA PRO A 151 -0.50 -2.93 -3.69
C PRO A 151 -1.55 -3.00 -2.58
N ILE A 152 -2.42 -2.00 -2.51
CA ILE A 152 -3.66 -2.10 -1.73
C ILE A 152 -4.55 -3.12 -2.43
N ARG A 153 -5.26 -3.91 -1.62
CA ARG A 153 -6.19 -4.93 -2.10
C ARG A 153 -7.62 -4.49 -1.93
N TYR A 154 -8.44 -4.89 -2.89
CA TYR A 154 -9.89 -4.72 -2.88
C TYR A 154 -10.56 -6.09 -2.87
N VAL A 155 -11.48 -6.29 -1.93
CA VAL A 155 -12.21 -7.54 -1.76
C VAL A 155 -13.68 -7.31 -2.09
N HIS A 156 -14.18 -8.08 -3.05
CA HIS A 156 -15.56 -8.00 -3.52
C HIS A 156 -16.41 -9.11 -2.88
N PRO A 157 -17.64 -8.82 -2.40
CA PRO A 157 -18.48 -9.80 -1.67
C PRO A 157 -18.90 -11.02 -2.50
N ALA A 158 -18.92 -10.93 -3.83
CA ALA A 158 -19.17 -12.09 -4.69
C ALA A 158 -18.11 -13.20 -4.55
N PHE A 159 -16.93 -12.88 -4.00
CA PHE A 159 -15.84 -13.82 -3.78
C PHE A 159 -15.43 -13.91 -2.31
N ASP A 160 -15.65 -12.84 -1.54
CA ASP A 160 -15.01 -12.64 -0.23
C ASP A 160 -13.48 -12.86 -0.32
N GLY A 161 -12.82 -12.99 0.83
CA GLY A 161 -11.48 -13.56 1.00
C GLY A 161 -11.49 -15.09 1.10
N ARG A 162 -12.65 -15.75 0.97
CA ARG A 162 -12.80 -17.21 1.15
C ARG A 162 -11.94 -18.01 0.17
N ILE A 163 -11.42 -19.14 0.65
CA ILE A 163 -10.61 -20.06 -0.17
C ILE A 163 -11.55 -21.06 -0.84
N ASP A 164 -11.69 -20.97 -2.16
CA ASP A 164 -12.50 -21.91 -2.97
C ASP A 164 -11.65 -22.38 -4.18
N PRO A 165 -10.54 -23.09 -3.93
CA PRO A 165 -9.55 -23.38 -4.94
C PRO A 165 -10.15 -24.33 -5.96
N GLN A 166 -9.91 -24.05 -7.25
CA GLN A 166 -10.39 -24.85 -8.38
C GLN A 166 -11.90 -24.77 -8.68
N LYS A 167 -12.66 -23.88 -8.02
CA LYS A 167 -14.01 -23.56 -8.48
C LYS A 167 -13.96 -22.63 -9.68
N SER A 168 -14.75 -22.96 -10.70
CA SER A 168 -14.89 -22.08 -11.85
C SER A 168 -15.57 -20.79 -11.42
N VAL A 169 -15.09 -19.65 -11.92
CA VAL A 169 -15.74 -18.35 -11.68
C VAL A 169 -17.18 -18.39 -12.19
N ALA A 170 -17.45 -19.17 -13.25
CA ALA A 170 -18.79 -19.35 -13.78
C ALA A 170 -19.76 -20.05 -12.80
N THR A 171 -19.26 -20.85 -11.86
CA THR A 171 -20.07 -21.43 -10.79
C THR A 171 -20.48 -20.39 -9.74
N LEU A 172 -19.66 -19.35 -9.54
CA LEU A 172 -19.91 -18.28 -8.57
C LEU A 172 -20.77 -17.15 -9.15
N LEU A 173 -20.47 -16.74 -10.40
CA LEU A 173 -21.10 -15.58 -11.04
C LEU A 173 -22.15 -15.95 -12.10
N GLY A 174 -22.29 -17.23 -12.44
CA GLY A 174 -23.00 -17.65 -13.66
C GLY A 174 -22.09 -17.58 -14.90
N PRO A 175 -22.57 -17.99 -16.08
CA PRO A 175 -21.77 -17.95 -17.30
C PRO A 175 -21.42 -16.50 -17.68
N ALA A 176 -20.23 -16.31 -18.24
CA ALA A 176 -19.84 -15.03 -18.84
C ALA A 176 -20.82 -14.65 -19.97
N THR A 177 -20.94 -13.35 -20.26
CA THR A 177 -21.74 -12.84 -21.39
C THR A 177 -21.40 -13.62 -22.68
N PRO A 178 -22.38 -13.98 -23.53
CA PRO A 178 -22.11 -14.70 -24.77
C PRO A 178 -20.99 -14.04 -25.60
N GLY A 179 -20.01 -14.85 -26.01
CA GLY A 179 -18.81 -14.36 -26.71
C GLY A 179 -17.70 -13.85 -25.79
N ARG A 180 -17.86 -13.93 -24.46
CA ARG A 180 -16.83 -13.55 -23.48
C ARG A 180 -16.38 -14.68 -22.59
N THR A 181 -15.19 -14.53 -22.02
CA THR A 181 -14.59 -15.46 -21.05
C THR A 181 -14.10 -14.70 -19.81
N TYR A 182 -14.22 -15.33 -18.64
CA TYR A 182 -13.66 -14.80 -17.40
C TYR A 182 -12.14 -14.94 -17.38
N VAL A 183 -11.47 -13.91 -16.88
CA VAL A 183 -10.02 -13.91 -16.69
C VAL A 183 -9.70 -13.48 -15.25
N PRO A 184 -9.14 -14.39 -14.42
CA PRO A 184 -8.98 -15.83 -14.67
C PRO A 184 -10.34 -16.57 -14.67
N ALA A 185 -10.38 -17.76 -15.30
CA ALA A 185 -11.60 -18.57 -15.39
C ALA A 185 -11.90 -19.37 -14.12
N ASN A 186 -10.89 -19.60 -13.28
CA ASN A 186 -10.99 -20.36 -12.03
C ASN A 186 -10.48 -19.50 -10.88
N VAL A 187 -10.99 -19.75 -9.68
CA VAL A 187 -10.45 -19.17 -8.46
C VAL A 187 -9.12 -19.83 -8.12
N LEU A 188 -8.05 -19.05 -8.18
CA LEU A 188 -6.67 -19.48 -7.87
C LEU A 188 -6.20 -18.75 -6.62
N ARG A 189 -6.73 -19.14 -5.46
CA ARG A 189 -6.42 -18.58 -4.15
C ARG A 189 -6.12 -19.69 -3.16
N THR A 190 -5.05 -19.54 -2.39
CA THR A 190 -4.73 -20.37 -1.21
C THR A 190 -4.81 -19.54 0.07
N SER A 191 -4.63 -20.17 1.24
CA SER A 191 -4.56 -19.44 2.52
C SER A 191 -3.38 -18.50 2.63
N ALA A 192 -2.30 -18.75 1.88
CA ALA A 192 -1.16 -17.84 1.81
C ALA A 192 -1.43 -16.61 0.93
N ASP A 193 -2.60 -16.57 0.26
CA ASP A 193 -2.85 -15.60 -0.79
C ASP A 193 -3.85 -14.50 -0.43
N SER A 194 -4.47 -14.55 0.74
CA SER A 194 -5.56 -13.66 1.11
C SER A 194 -5.66 -13.48 2.62
N ASP A 195 -6.39 -12.45 3.04
CA ASP A 195 -6.71 -12.21 4.45
C ASP A 195 -7.84 -13.09 4.99
N MET A 196 -8.45 -13.92 4.12
CA MET A 196 -9.60 -14.79 4.40
C MET A 196 -10.85 -14.04 4.88
N GLY A 197 -10.90 -12.72 4.72
CA GLY A 197 -11.95 -11.89 5.29
C GLY A 197 -13.29 -11.98 4.54
N VAL A 198 -14.40 -11.99 5.26
CA VAL A 198 -15.74 -11.91 4.67
C VAL A 198 -16.20 -10.45 4.63
N CYS A 199 -16.74 -10.01 3.48
CA CYS A 199 -17.22 -8.65 3.29
C CYS A 199 -18.39 -8.34 4.24
N PRO A 200 -18.25 -7.37 5.17
CA PRO A 200 -19.32 -7.06 6.11
C PRO A 200 -20.51 -6.40 5.40
N ASN A 201 -21.72 -6.85 5.72
CA ASN A 201 -22.98 -6.32 5.16
C ASN A 201 -23.02 -6.29 3.62
N ASN A 202 -22.39 -7.27 2.96
CA ASN A 202 -22.31 -7.35 1.48
C ASN A 202 -21.67 -6.09 0.84
N ARG A 203 -20.81 -5.38 1.59
CA ARG A 203 -20.10 -4.20 1.12
C ARG A 203 -18.64 -4.55 0.87
N PRO A 204 -18.07 -4.20 -0.30
CA PRO A 204 -16.64 -4.34 -0.54
C PRO A 204 -15.79 -3.58 0.48
N TYR A 205 -14.56 -4.04 0.68
CA TYR A 205 -13.58 -3.36 1.51
C TYR A 205 -12.20 -3.34 0.87
N PHE A 206 -11.35 -2.44 1.38
CA PHE A 206 -9.95 -2.34 1.03
C PHE A 206 -9.08 -2.67 2.23
N TYR A 207 -7.92 -3.26 1.97
CA TYR A 207 -6.90 -3.46 2.99
C TYR A 207 -5.48 -3.38 2.42
N SER A 208 -4.52 -3.08 3.28
CA SER A 208 -3.09 -3.20 2.98
C SER A 208 -2.55 -4.41 3.72
N ALA A 209 -1.66 -5.15 3.07
CA ALA A 209 -0.91 -6.25 3.66
C ALA A 209 0.26 -5.79 4.55
N GLY A 210 0.26 -4.52 4.95
CA GLY A 210 1.18 -4.00 5.95
C GLY A 210 2.66 -3.99 5.54
N PRO A 211 3.55 -3.85 6.54
CA PRO A 211 5.00 -3.87 6.38
C PRO A 211 5.58 -5.09 5.68
N ASP A 212 5.04 -6.29 5.92
CA ASP A 212 5.60 -7.53 5.36
C ASP A 212 5.07 -7.85 3.95
N GLY A 213 3.98 -7.21 3.55
CA GLY A 213 3.35 -7.35 2.23
C GLY A 213 2.63 -8.69 2.03
N LYS A 214 2.37 -9.41 3.12
CA LYS A 214 1.79 -10.75 3.10
C LYS A 214 0.34 -10.71 3.60
N PRO A 215 -0.65 -10.94 2.74
CA PRO A 215 -2.04 -10.82 3.16
C PRO A 215 -2.46 -11.86 4.21
N GLU A 216 -1.76 -12.98 4.31
CA GLU A 216 -2.03 -14.08 5.24
C GLU A 216 -1.60 -13.78 6.68
N THR A 217 -0.67 -12.84 6.88
CA THR A 217 -0.21 -12.38 8.20
C THR A 217 -1.11 -11.26 8.72
N ILE A 218 -2.37 -11.60 9.02
CA ILE A 218 -3.42 -10.63 9.38
C ILE A 218 -3.13 -9.67 10.55
N ALA A 219 -2.07 -9.90 11.32
CA ALA A 219 -1.71 -9.11 12.49
C ALA A 219 -1.20 -7.70 12.15
N ASP A 220 -0.51 -7.51 11.02
CA ASP A 220 -0.01 -6.22 10.56
C ASP A 220 -0.76 -5.66 9.34
N ASN A 221 -1.77 -6.40 8.86
CA ASN A 221 -2.73 -5.89 7.88
C ASN A 221 -3.46 -4.65 8.41
N ILE A 222 -3.64 -3.66 7.53
CA ILE A 222 -4.31 -2.40 7.85
C ILE A 222 -5.68 -2.37 7.17
N TYR A 223 -6.71 -2.16 7.99
CA TYR A 223 -8.11 -2.11 7.57
C TYR A 223 -8.73 -0.77 7.95
N LEU A 224 -9.57 -0.23 7.06
CA LEU A 224 -10.54 0.80 7.47
C LEU A 224 -11.84 0.15 7.98
N VAL A 225 -12.34 -0.81 7.21
CA VAL A 225 -13.49 -1.64 7.55
C VAL A 225 -12.95 -3.03 7.82
N LYS A 226 -13.06 -3.52 9.07
CA LYS A 226 -12.59 -4.86 9.41
C LYS A 226 -13.49 -5.91 8.76
N PRO A 227 -12.93 -6.93 8.10
CA PRO A 227 -13.71 -8.04 7.59
C PRO A 227 -14.32 -8.85 8.74
N GLN A 228 -15.39 -9.57 8.43
CA GLN A 228 -15.88 -10.62 9.31
C GLN A 228 -14.94 -11.82 9.22
N VAL A 229 -14.75 -12.51 10.35
CA VAL A 229 -14.05 -13.79 10.36
C VAL A 229 -14.94 -14.80 9.66
N SER A 230 -14.39 -15.55 8.71
CA SER A 230 -15.09 -16.73 8.18
C SER A 230 -15.27 -17.73 9.32
N VAL A 231 -16.48 -17.83 9.84
CA VAL A 231 -16.87 -18.95 10.69
C VAL A 231 -17.12 -20.10 9.72
N ASP A 232 -16.15 -20.99 9.60
CA ASP A 232 -16.35 -22.26 8.91
C ASP A 232 -17.42 -23.10 9.62
#